data_AF-A0AAD7TIR6-F1
#
_entry.id   AF-A0AAD7TIR6-F1
#
_cell.length_a   1.000
_cell.length_b   1.000
_cell.length_c   1.000
_cell.angle_alpha   90.00
_cell.angle_beta   90.00
_cell.angle_gamma   90.00
#
_symmetry.space_group_name_H-M   'P 1'
#
loop_
_entity.id
_entity.type
_entity.pdbx_description
1 polymer ?
#
loop_
_entity_poly.entity_id
_entity_poly.type
_entity_poly.pdbx_seq_one_letter_code
_entity_poly.pdbx_strand_id
1 'polypeptide(L)'
;MSGDSTRASVTHLLASACSTPCSTAAHTFIQIVPPLSRFQLALDVLMPMLDSRVELPQRILVSYMLYSLYAPHPIAINPFKSVLHASFVKERGLAVQVATAGGVSENEQLVWVLWKILKGDGSDIGPFSPNTLARSPLPPKLRPANLSLEEISVGQLLADQYVPTVPTVTRDPAQPTFLISLRPSSVGNVDSSAPLATGAPAPAPESEHGSVWAEGAVTASAERDREREKVSHAMTLLLTARDRVLTIAEQRALLPAIPQLVSPPVITSVDLPDIIANNPSLAYPLLNALLAADSEQGPDTYLDVLRHLPPTLPSFDLMGRLLRDTTTVTDVATGGRTTIADLVRTDVLGWFIHECVSWLDRAEQDQREGNISDDRFAKGVQNLCRFYNALIKLSIVDPASDADSAEMAHFTLRNSHFEEANALYRILASASSAF
;
A
#
# COMPACT_ATOMS: atom_id res chain seq x y z
N MET A 1 26.64 7.07 -27.84
CA MET A 1 27.71 6.09 -27.51
C MET A 1 27.75 5.66 -26.03
N SER A 2 26.89 6.17 -25.13
CA SER A 2 26.88 5.74 -23.71
C SER A 2 26.09 4.44 -23.45
N GLY A 3 25.03 4.16 -24.22
CA GLY A 3 24.13 3.02 -24.00
C GLY A 3 24.76 1.63 -24.14
N ASP A 4 25.73 1.47 -25.06
CA ASP A 4 26.38 0.17 -25.30
C ASP A 4 27.23 -0.28 -24.10
N SER A 5 27.82 0.67 -23.39
CA SER A 5 28.62 0.39 -22.18
C SER A 5 27.75 -0.16 -21.04
N THR A 6 26.56 0.42 -20.84
CA THR A 6 25.60 -0.07 -19.83
C THR A 6 25.08 -1.45 -20.17
N ARG A 7 24.75 -1.72 -21.44
CA ARG A 7 24.31 -3.05 -21.89
C ARG A 7 25.37 -4.12 -21.67
N ALA A 8 26.63 -3.83 -21.99
CA ALA A 8 27.76 -4.73 -21.74
C ALA A 8 27.92 -5.02 -20.23
N SER A 9 27.80 -3.98 -19.40
CA SER A 9 27.91 -4.09 -17.95
C SER A 9 26.81 -4.97 -17.34
N VAL A 10 25.57 -4.82 -17.82
CA VAL A 10 24.46 -5.67 -17.39
C VAL A 10 24.62 -7.11 -17.85
N THR A 11 25.10 -7.33 -19.08
CA THR A 11 25.37 -8.69 -19.58
C THR A 11 26.45 -9.38 -18.72
N HIS A 12 27.51 -8.65 -18.35
CA HIS A 12 28.54 -9.12 -17.45
C HIS A 12 28.01 -9.40 -16.02
N LEU A 13 27.13 -8.54 -15.51
CA LEU A 13 26.45 -8.77 -14.24
C LEU A 13 25.64 -10.08 -14.27
N LEU A 14 24.82 -10.28 -15.30
CA LEU A 14 23.97 -11.47 -15.42
C LEU A 14 24.79 -12.77 -15.52
N ALA A 15 25.95 -12.73 -16.17
CA ALA A 15 26.85 -13.87 -16.25
C ALA A 15 27.51 -14.22 -14.90
N SER A 16 27.87 -13.20 -14.10
CA SER A 16 28.59 -13.41 -12.83
C SER A 16 27.68 -13.57 -11.60
N ALA A 17 26.45 -13.05 -11.65
CA ALA A 17 25.54 -12.99 -10.51
C ALA A 17 24.72 -14.27 -10.24
N CYS A 18 24.92 -15.35 -11.00
CA CYS A 18 24.18 -16.59 -10.76
C CYS A 18 24.51 -17.25 -9.40
N SER A 19 25.64 -16.90 -8.80
CA SER A 19 26.08 -17.39 -7.48
C SER A 19 25.83 -16.40 -6.33
N THR A 20 25.37 -15.18 -6.61
CA THR A 20 25.05 -14.18 -5.58
C THR A 20 23.56 -14.19 -5.25
N PRO A 21 23.13 -13.74 -4.06
CA PRO A 21 21.72 -13.59 -3.75
C PRO A 21 20.99 -12.72 -4.77
N CYS A 22 19.78 -13.12 -5.15
CA CYS A 22 18.93 -12.41 -6.11
C CYS A 22 18.73 -10.92 -5.73
N SER A 23 18.52 -10.64 -4.44
CA SER A 23 18.35 -9.26 -3.93
C SER A 23 19.61 -8.41 -4.12
N THR A 24 20.79 -8.98 -3.86
CA THR A 24 22.08 -8.31 -4.07
C THR A 24 22.29 -8.00 -5.55
N ALA A 25 22.06 -8.99 -6.43
CA ALA A 25 22.21 -8.82 -7.87
C ALA A 25 21.26 -7.75 -8.45
N ALA A 26 20.00 -7.75 -8.00
CA ALA A 26 19.01 -6.73 -8.36
C ALA A 26 19.44 -5.33 -7.90
N HIS A 27 19.96 -5.21 -6.67
CA HIS A 27 20.48 -3.94 -6.17
C HIS A 27 21.67 -3.45 -7.01
N THR A 28 22.60 -4.33 -7.36
CA THR A 28 23.72 -3.99 -8.26
C THR A 28 23.23 -3.54 -9.63
N PHE A 29 22.21 -4.19 -10.19
CA PHE A 29 21.57 -3.75 -11.44
C PHE A 29 21.02 -2.32 -11.32
N ILE A 30 20.29 -2.02 -10.24
CA ILE A 30 19.72 -0.69 -9.97
C ILE A 30 20.81 0.38 -9.85
N GLN A 31 21.99 0.03 -9.30
CA GLN A 31 23.13 0.94 -9.18
C GLN A 31 23.85 1.20 -10.52
N ILE A 32 23.99 0.17 -11.36
CA ILE A 32 24.68 0.29 -12.66
C ILE A 32 23.79 0.99 -13.70
N VAL A 33 22.48 0.78 -13.65
CA VAL A 33 21.54 1.26 -14.66
C VAL A 33 20.83 2.55 -14.20
N PRO A 34 21.01 3.67 -14.92
CA PRO A 34 20.33 4.93 -14.62
C PRO A 34 18.80 4.75 -14.59
N PRO A 35 18.07 5.40 -13.66
CA PRO A 35 16.63 5.21 -13.48
C PRO A 35 15.81 5.29 -14.78
N LEU A 36 16.08 6.30 -15.62
CA LEU A 36 15.38 6.53 -16.89
C LEU A 36 15.61 5.44 -17.94
N SER A 37 16.68 4.65 -17.82
CA SER A 37 17.05 3.60 -18.77
C SER A 37 16.62 2.20 -18.32
N ARG A 38 16.17 2.02 -17.07
CA ARG A 38 15.87 0.70 -16.49
C ARG A 38 14.77 -0.04 -17.26
N PHE A 39 13.69 0.67 -17.58
CA PHE A 39 12.57 0.08 -18.32
C PHE A 39 12.99 -0.36 -19.73
N GLN A 40 13.66 0.53 -20.48
CA GLN A 40 14.14 0.19 -21.82
C GLN A 40 15.12 -0.99 -21.80
N LEU A 41 16.06 -1.01 -20.84
CA LEU A 41 17.01 -2.11 -20.72
C LEU A 41 16.34 -3.43 -20.33
N ALA A 42 15.28 -3.38 -19.52
CA ALA A 42 14.47 -4.53 -19.19
C ALA A 42 13.76 -5.09 -20.44
N LEU A 43 13.24 -4.23 -21.33
CA LEU A 43 12.66 -4.65 -22.61
C LEU A 43 13.70 -5.22 -23.58
N ASP A 44 14.87 -4.58 -23.68
CA ASP A 44 15.87 -4.92 -24.69
C ASP A 44 16.74 -6.12 -24.33
N VAL A 45 16.98 -6.34 -23.04
CA VAL A 45 17.96 -7.33 -22.55
C VAL A 45 17.30 -8.39 -21.70
N LEU A 46 16.59 -7.99 -20.64
CA LEU A 46 16.06 -8.93 -19.65
C LEU A 46 14.92 -9.77 -20.24
N MET A 47 13.96 -9.15 -20.92
CA MET A 47 12.80 -9.84 -21.47
C MET A 47 13.16 -10.90 -22.54
N PRO A 48 14.02 -10.60 -23.54
CA PRO A 48 14.48 -11.63 -24.48
C PRO A 48 15.17 -12.80 -23.79
N MET A 49 15.93 -12.54 -22.71
CA MET A 49 16.61 -13.60 -21.97
C MET A 49 15.63 -14.51 -21.24
N LEU A 50 14.51 -13.99 -20.73
CA LEU A 50 13.46 -14.80 -20.10
C LEU A 50 12.86 -15.83 -21.05
N ASP A 51 12.67 -15.46 -22.33
CA ASP A 51 12.11 -16.32 -23.37
C ASP A 51 13.12 -17.19 -24.12
N SER A 52 14.40 -16.82 -24.07
CA SER A 52 15.49 -17.54 -24.73
C SER A 52 15.86 -18.86 -24.02
N ARG A 53 16.61 -19.72 -24.72
CA ARG A 53 17.20 -20.96 -24.16
C ARG A 53 18.50 -20.71 -23.39
N VAL A 54 18.56 -19.63 -22.63
CA VAL A 54 19.68 -19.42 -21.70
C VAL A 54 19.56 -20.34 -20.49
N GLU A 55 20.63 -20.44 -19.71
CA GLU A 55 20.69 -21.31 -18.54
C GLU A 55 19.60 -20.95 -17.51
N LEU A 56 19.02 -21.98 -16.88
CA LEU A 56 17.95 -21.84 -15.90
C LEU A 56 18.24 -20.82 -14.77
N PRO A 57 19.43 -20.81 -14.13
CA PRO A 57 19.77 -19.80 -13.11
C PRO A 57 19.65 -18.37 -13.66
N GLN A 58 20.04 -18.15 -14.91
CA GLN A 58 19.99 -16.82 -15.52
C GLN A 58 18.54 -16.38 -15.75
N ARG A 59 17.65 -17.29 -16.17
CA ARG A 59 16.21 -17.02 -16.31
C ARG A 59 15.54 -16.71 -14.96
N ILE A 60 15.93 -17.42 -13.90
CA ILE A 60 15.47 -17.16 -12.53
C ILE A 60 15.90 -15.75 -12.10
N LEU A 61 17.16 -15.38 -12.31
CA LEU A 61 17.69 -14.06 -11.96
C LEU A 61 16.96 -12.95 -12.71
N VAL A 62 16.77 -13.12 -14.03
CA VAL A 62 16.05 -12.19 -14.88
C VAL A 62 14.60 -11.99 -14.40
N SER A 63 13.91 -13.08 -14.07
CA SER A 63 12.54 -13.02 -13.53
C SER A 63 12.47 -12.20 -12.25
N TYR A 64 13.40 -12.43 -11.33
CA TYR A 64 13.50 -11.68 -10.08
C TYR A 64 13.85 -10.20 -10.32
N MET A 65 14.75 -9.89 -11.26
CA MET A 65 15.09 -8.50 -11.59
C MET A 65 13.88 -7.73 -12.12
N LEU A 66 13.12 -8.30 -13.07
CA LEU A 66 11.89 -7.70 -13.59
C LEU A 66 10.86 -7.42 -12.50
N TYR A 67 10.73 -8.34 -11.52
CA TYR A 67 9.94 -8.12 -10.32
C TYR A 67 10.49 -6.96 -9.46
N SER A 68 11.79 -7.02 -9.13
CA SER A 68 12.43 -6.10 -8.18
C SER A 68 12.42 -4.63 -8.59
N LEU A 69 12.33 -4.35 -9.90
CA LEU A 69 12.23 -3.00 -10.44
C LEU A 69 11.01 -2.22 -9.91
N TYR A 70 9.97 -2.93 -9.46
CA TYR A 70 8.72 -2.37 -8.95
C TYR A 70 8.28 -2.99 -7.61
N ALA A 71 9.18 -3.70 -6.90
CA ALA A 71 8.85 -4.42 -5.67
C ALA A 71 8.27 -3.57 -4.50
N PRO A 72 8.49 -2.25 -4.37
CA PRO A 72 7.78 -1.44 -3.38
C PRO A 72 6.27 -1.37 -3.59
N HIS A 73 5.77 -1.84 -4.74
CA HIS A 73 4.37 -1.78 -5.08
C HIS A 73 3.78 -3.19 -5.32
N PRO A 74 2.46 -3.38 -5.16
CA PRO A 74 1.81 -4.65 -5.45
C PRO A 74 2.11 -5.14 -6.87
N ILE A 75 2.28 -6.45 -7.05
CA ILE A 75 2.58 -7.06 -8.36
C ILE A 75 1.54 -6.70 -9.42
N ALA A 76 0.30 -6.37 -9.02
CA ALA A 76 -0.78 -5.95 -9.90
C ALA A 76 -0.44 -4.72 -10.77
N ILE A 77 0.40 -3.80 -10.30
CA ILE A 77 0.79 -2.60 -11.05
C ILE A 77 2.17 -2.72 -11.71
N ASN A 78 2.85 -3.86 -11.57
CA ASN A 78 4.14 -4.09 -12.23
C ASN A 78 3.93 -4.24 -13.75
N PRO A 79 4.56 -3.40 -14.60
CA PRO A 79 4.35 -3.43 -16.05
C PRO A 79 4.84 -4.74 -16.71
N PHE A 80 5.67 -5.52 -16.03
CA PHE A 80 6.17 -6.81 -16.52
C PHE A 80 5.32 -8.01 -16.05
N LYS A 81 4.25 -7.80 -15.27
CA LYS A 81 3.39 -8.87 -14.75
C LYS A 81 2.86 -9.78 -15.87
N SER A 82 2.39 -9.19 -16.98
CA SER A 82 1.83 -9.96 -18.11
C SER A 82 2.86 -10.88 -18.76
N VAL A 83 4.11 -10.42 -18.88
CA VAL A 83 5.23 -11.20 -19.46
C VAL A 83 5.67 -12.33 -18.51
N LEU A 84 5.76 -12.03 -17.21
CA LEU A 84 6.04 -13.05 -16.18
C LEU A 84 4.93 -14.12 -16.15
N HIS A 85 3.67 -13.71 -16.26
CA HIS A 85 2.52 -14.61 -16.32
C HIS A 85 2.52 -15.48 -17.58
N ALA A 86 2.75 -14.88 -18.76
CA ALA A 86 2.85 -15.63 -20.02
C ALA A 86 3.98 -16.67 -19.96
N SER A 87 5.12 -16.30 -19.39
CA SER A 87 6.25 -17.22 -19.16
C SER A 87 5.87 -18.34 -18.20
N PHE A 88 5.16 -18.05 -17.10
CA PHE A 88 4.68 -19.06 -16.16
C PHE A 88 3.76 -20.08 -16.83
N VAL A 89 2.74 -19.62 -17.58
CA VAL A 89 1.78 -20.50 -18.25
C VAL A 89 2.50 -21.42 -19.25
N LYS A 90 3.39 -20.85 -20.06
CA LYS A 90 4.19 -21.58 -21.06
C LYS A 90 5.06 -22.65 -20.41
N GLU A 91 5.90 -22.27 -19.44
CA GLU A 91 6.85 -23.18 -18.79
C GLU A 91 6.14 -24.25 -17.94
N ARG A 92 5.05 -23.88 -17.26
CA ARG A 92 4.20 -24.82 -16.53
C ARG A 92 3.61 -25.87 -17.46
N GLY A 93 3.06 -25.45 -18.60
CA GLY A 93 2.48 -26.37 -19.60
C GLY A 93 3.49 -27.41 -20.08
N LEU A 94 4.71 -26.96 -20.41
CA LEU A 94 5.81 -27.85 -20.79
C LEU A 94 6.18 -28.81 -19.65
N ALA A 95 6.31 -28.30 -18.43
CA ALA A 95 6.70 -29.12 -17.29
C ALA A 95 5.64 -30.18 -16.93
N VAL A 96 4.35 -29.84 -17.02
CA VAL A 96 3.25 -30.79 -16.81
C VAL A 96 3.27 -31.89 -17.88
N GLN A 97 3.51 -31.56 -19.16
CA GLN A 97 3.61 -32.57 -20.22
C GLN A 97 4.75 -33.56 -19.95
N VAL A 98 5.93 -33.08 -19.54
CA VAL A 98 7.07 -33.95 -19.17
C VAL A 98 6.72 -34.84 -17.98
N ALA A 99 6.05 -34.28 -16.95
CA ALA A 99 5.62 -35.05 -15.79
C ALA A 99 4.60 -36.14 -16.15
N THR A 100 3.67 -35.87 -17.08
CA THR A 100 2.71 -36.89 -17.56
C THR A 100 3.38 -38.02 -18.34
N ALA A 101 4.54 -37.77 -18.94
CA ALA A 101 5.37 -38.80 -19.58
C ALA A 101 6.26 -39.56 -18.58
N GLY A 102 6.15 -39.28 -17.27
CA GLY A 102 6.97 -39.90 -16.22
C GLY A 102 8.36 -39.27 -16.05
N GLY A 103 8.64 -38.15 -16.71
CA GLY A 103 9.87 -37.39 -16.57
C GLY A 103 9.82 -36.32 -15.46
N VAL A 104 10.95 -35.65 -15.26
CA VAL A 104 11.04 -34.42 -14.44
C VAL A 104 11.52 -33.30 -15.36
N SER A 105 10.80 -32.18 -15.38
CA SER A 105 11.19 -31.05 -16.22
C SER A 105 12.39 -30.32 -15.63
N GLU A 106 13.31 -29.86 -16.48
CA GLU A 106 14.44 -29.04 -16.04
C GLU A 106 13.99 -27.64 -15.59
N ASN A 107 12.77 -27.20 -15.97
CA ASN A 107 12.27 -25.86 -15.68
C ASN A 107 11.33 -25.79 -14.47
N GLU A 108 11.17 -26.85 -13.66
CA GLU A 108 10.24 -26.83 -12.51
C GLU A 108 10.54 -25.69 -11.53
N GLN A 109 11.82 -25.41 -11.29
CA GLN A 109 12.30 -24.35 -10.40
C GLN A 109 11.94 -22.96 -10.93
N LEU A 110 12.03 -22.73 -12.24
CA LEU A 110 11.61 -21.45 -12.84
C LEU A 110 10.10 -21.25 -12.71
N VAL A 111 9.30 -22.31 -12.92
CA VAL A 111 7.84 -22.26 -12.75
C VAL A 111 7.48 -21.88 -11.31
N TRP A 112 8.15 -22.47 -10.32
CA TRP A 112 7.94 -22.15 -8.91
C TRP A 112 8.33 -20.69 -8.58
N VAL A 113 9.48 -20.21 -9.08
CA VAL A 113 9.92 -18.81 -8.90
C VAL A 113 8.89 -17.83 -9.48
N LEU A 114 8.44 -18.07 -10.72
CA LEU A 114 7.44 -17.22 -11.38
C LEU A 114 6.11 -17.22 -10.62
N TRP A 115 5.68 -18.38 -10.14
CA TRP A 115 4.47 -18.50 -9.32
C TRP A 115 4.57 -17.70 -8.01
N LYS A 116 5.69 -17.81 -7.28
CA LYS A 116 5.96 -17.05 -6.06
C LYS A 116 5.91 -15.54 -6.30
N ILE A 117 6.58 -15.06 -7.36
CA ILE A 117 6.54 -13.64 -7.76
C ILE A 117 5.10 -13.20 -8.07
N LEU A 118 4.36 -13.99 -8.86
CA LEU A 118 3.01 -13.64 -9.30
C LEU A 118 1.97 -13.69 -8.18
N LYS A 119 2.20 -14.47 -7.12
CA LYS A 119 1.38 -14.48 -5.90
C LYS A 119 1.68 -13.32 -4.94
N GLY A 120 2.74 -12.55 -5.18
CA GLY A 120 3.14 -11.43 -4.32
C GLY A 120 4.26 -11.76 -3.33
N ASP A 121 4.67 -13.03 -3.25
CA ASP A 121 5.72 -13.51 -2.35
C ASP A 121 7.12 -13.40 -2.97
N GLY A 122 7.34 -12.43 -3.86
CA GLY A 122 8.61 -12.29 -4.56
C GLY A 122 9.79 -12.00 -3.62
N SER A 123 9.54 -11.40 -2.46
CA SER A 123 10.54 -11.11 -1.43
C SER A 123 11.24 -12.34 -0.88
N ASP A 124 10.54 -13.48 -0.81
CA ASP A 124 11.08 -14.75 -0.28
C ASP A 124 12.26 -15.27 -1.12
N ILE A 125 12.31 -14.90 -2.40
CA ILE A 125 13.33 -15.35 -3.35
C ILE A 125 14.65 -14.58 -3.15
N GLY A 126 14.58 -13.34 -2.66
CA GLY A 126 15.70 -12.40 -2.60
C GLY A 126 16.97 -12.94 -1.92
N PRO A 127 16.89 -13.60 -0.75
CA PRO A 127 18.06 -14.12 -0.03
C PRO A 127 18.80 -15.27 -0.73
N PHE A 128 18.17 -15.95 -1.69
CA PHE A 128 18.75 -17.13 -2.33
C PHE A 128 19.44 -16.76 -3.64
N SER A 129 20.51 -17.49 -3.99
CA SER A 129 21.16 -17.33 -5.29
C SER A 129 20.42 -18.11 -6.38
N PRO A 130 20.44 -17.64 -7.64
CA PRO A 130 19.80 -18.36 -8.74
C PRO A 130 20.30 -19.80 -8.92
N ASN A 131 21.59 -20.05 -8.71
CA ASN A 131 22.17 -21.40 -8.74
C ASN A 131 21.61 -22.32 -7.65
N THR A 132 21.44 -21.81 -6.43
CA THR A 132 20.84 -22.57 -5.33
C THR A 132 19.38 -22.90 -5.64
N LEU A 133 18.63 -21.93 -6.14
CA LEU A 133 17.23 -22.10 -6.52
C LEU A 133 17.07 -23.13 -7.65
N ALA A 134 17.90 -23.03 -8.70
CA ALA A 134 17.88 -23.94 -9.84
C ALA A 134 18.19 -25.41 -9.46
N ARG A 135 18.95 -25.64 -8.39
CA ARG A 135 19.34 -27.00 -7.94
C ARG A 135 18.48 -27.53 -6.81
N SER A 136 17.69 -26.69 -6.16
CA SER A 136 16.87 -27.10 -5.02
C SER A 136 15.73 -28.00 -5.50
N PRO A 137 15.59 -29.22 -4.94
CA PRO A 137 14.48 -30.09 -5.28
C PRO A 137 13.17 -29.51 -4.74
N LEU A 138 12.14 -29.44 -5.58
CA LEU A 138 10.84 -28.97 -5.15
C LEU A 138 10.06 -30.08 -4.43
N PRO A 139 9.46 -29.79 -3.25
CA PRO A 139 8.49 -30.67 -2.62
C PRO A 139 7.35 -31.03 -3.60
N PRO A 140 6.74 -32.23 -3.50
CA PRO A 140 5.68 -32.66 -4.41
C PRO A 140 4.50 -31.67 -4.55
N LYS A 141 4.15 -30.98 -3.45
CA LYS A 141 3.08 -29.96 -3.44
C LYS A 141 3.41 -28.71 -4.25
N LEU A 142 4.70 -28.41 -4.43
CA LEU A 142 5.19 -27.22 -5.15
C LEU A 142 5.57 -27.53 -6.61
N ARG A 143 5.25 -28.74 -7.10
CA ARG A 143 5.49 -29.11 -8.49
C ARG A 143 4.53 -28.37 -9.43
N PRO A 144 4.93 -28.10 -10.69
CA PRO A 144 4.13 -27.33 -11.65
C PRO A 144 2.68 -27.76 -11.81
N ALA A 145 2.38 -29.06 -11.72
CA ALA A 145 1.01 -29.58 -11.82
C ALA A 145 0.07 -29.01 -10.74
N ASN A 146 0.60 -28.79 -9.53
CA ASN A 146 -0.15 -28.32 -8.36
C ASN A 146 -0.15 -26.80 -8.20
N LEU A 147 0.63 -26.08 -9.01
CA LEU A 147 0.69 -24.61 -8.97
C LEU A 147 -0.38 -24.04 -9.89
N SER A 148 -1.38 -23.38 -9.32
CA SER A 148 -2.35 -22.56 -10.05
C SER A 148 -2.22 -21.10 -9.63
N LEU A 149 -2.38 -20.21 -10.60
CA LEU A 149 -2.68 -18.81 -10.33
C LEU A 149 -4.20 -18.69 -10.43
N GLU A 150 -4.83 -18.18 -9.37
CA GLU A 150 -6.21 -17.73 -9.51
C GLU A 150 -6.18 -16.61 -10.53
N GLU A 151 -6.82 -16.83 -11.68
CA GLU A 151 -7.04 -15.77 -12.65
C GLU A 151 -7.84 -14.68 -11.94
N ILE A 152 -7.14 -13.62 -11.54
CA ILE A 152 -7.77 -12.35 -11.21
C ILE A 152 -8.43 -11.92 -12.52
N SER A 153 -9.69 -12.30 -12.68
CA SER A 153 -10.50 -11.96 -13.84
C SER A 153 -10.55 -10.45 -13.92
N VAL A 154 -9.75 -9.87 -14.82
CA VAL A 154 -9.71 -8.43 -15.08
C VAL A 154 -11.10 -7.91 -15.45
N GLY A 155 -12.00 -8.80 -15.93
CA GLY A 155 -13.41 -8.51 -16.14
C GLY A 155 -14.21 -8.19 -14.86
N GLN A 156 -13.81 -8.65 -13.68
CA GLN A 156 -14.58 -8.43 -12.45
C GLN A 156 -14.30 -7.06 -11.82
N LEU A 157 -13.08 -6.51 -11.98
CA LEU A 157 -12.76 -5.15 -11.52
C LEU A 157 -13.31 -4.04 -12.43
N LEU A 158 -13.62 -4.34 -13.70
CA LEU A 158 -14.28 -3.39 -14.60
C LEU A 158 -15.82 -3.52 -14.60
N ALA A 159 -16.36 -4.69 -14.22
CA ALA A 159 -17.81 -4.91 -14.16
C ALA A 159 -18.47 -4.21 -12.95
N ASP A 160 -17.76 -4.07 -11.83
CA ASP A 160 -18.30 -3.41 -10.63
C ASP A 160 -18.20 -1.87 -10.67
N GLN A 161 -17.56 -1.28 -11.69
CA GLN A 161 -17.41 0.18 -11.83
C GLN A 161 -18.36 0.84 -12.84
N TYR A 162 -19.19 0.09 -13.56
CA TYR A 162 -20.15 0.66 -14.50
C TYR A 162 -21.45 -0.17 -14.55
N VAL A 163 -22.25 -0.07 -13.50
CA VAL A 163 -23.71 -0.25 -13.64
C VAL A 163 -24.30 1.13 -13.88
N PRO A 164 -24.69 1.50 -15.12
CA PRO A 164 -25.48 2.69 -15.32
C PRO A 164 -26.87 2.44 -14.74
N THR A 165 -27.14 3.03 -13.58
CA THR A 165 -28.49 3.18 -13.05
C THR A 165 -29.27 4.05 -14.03
N VAL A 166 -29.99 3.42 -14.95
CA VAL A 166 -30.98 4.10 -15.79
C VAL A 166 -32.16 4.46 -14.89
N PRO A 167 -32.50 5.74 -14.68
CA PRO A 167 -33.73 6.08 -13.98
C PRO A 167 -34.91 5.75 -14.90
N THR A 168 -35.74 4.81 -14.47
CA THR A 168 -37.04 4.51 -15.08
C THR A 168 -37.96 5.72 -14.91
N VAL A 169 -37.95 6.62 -15.90
CA VAL A 169 -38.94 7.69 -16.02
C VAL A 169 -40.19 7.11 -16.67
N THR A 170 -41.23 6.91 -15.88
CA THR A 170 -42.59 6.62 -16.34
C THR A 170 -43.09 7.85 -17.12
N ARG A 171 -43.36 7.69 -18.42
CA ARG A 171 -43.77 8.78 -19.32
C ARG A 171 -45.24 8.63 -19.70
N ASP A 172 -46.05 9.57 -19.25
CA ASP A 172 -47.42 9.79 -19.72
C ASP A 172 -47.43 10.46 -21.12
N PRO A 173 -48.43 10.20 -21.99
CA PRO A 173 -48.43 10.69 -23.37
C PRO A 173 -49.35 11.91 -23.56
N ALA A 174 -48.80 13.10 -23.84
CA ALA A 174 -49.50 14.17 -24.57
C ALA A 174 -48.57 15.28 -25.10
N GLN A 175 -48.25 15.20 -26.40
CA GLN A 175 -48.01 16.31 -27.36
C GLN A 175 -46.83 17.31 -27.14
N PRO A 176 -46.52 18.20 -28.12
CA PRO A 176 -46.14 17.90 -29.49
C PRO A 176 -44.80 18.55 -29.91
N THR A 177 -44.31 18.07 -31.05
CA THR A 177 -43.11 18.39 -31.83
C THR A 177 -42.78 19.89 -32.01
N PHE A 178 -41.51 20.26 -31.79
CA PHE A 178 -40.85 21.36 -32.52
C PHE A 178 -39.44 20.95 -32.96
N LEU A 179 -39.20 21.12 -34.26
CA LEU A 179 -37.91 20.97 -34.95
C LEU A 179 -36.97 22.15 -34.62
N ILE A 180 -35.66 21.96 -34.79
CA ILE A 180 -34.61 22.90 -35.29
C ILE A 180 -33.24 22.22 -35.00
N SER A 181 -32.57 21.67 -36.01
CA SER A 181 -31.60 22.29 -36.92
C SER A 181 -30.18 22.34 -36.36
N LEU A 182 -29.33 21.45 -36.88
CA LEU A 182 -27.87 21.48 -36.80
C LEU A 182 -27.30 22.68 -37.57
N ARG A 183 -26.32 23.38 -37.01
CA ARG A 183 -25.09 23.79 -37.72
C ARG A 183 -23.99 24.29 -36.77
N PRO A 184 -22.70 24.10 -37.15
CA PRO A 184 -21.53 24.52 -36.37
C PRO A 184 -20.97 25.87 -36.87
N SER A 185 -20.26 26.58 -36.00
CA SER A 185 -19.37 27.73 -36.35
C SER A 185 -18.11 27.58 -35.49
N SER A 186 -16.91 27.34 -36.03
CA SER A 186 -16.06 28.14 -36.95
C SER A 186 -15.40 29.36 -36.28
N VAL A 187 -14.09 29.21 -36.06
CA VAL A 187 -12.97 30.14 -36.31
C VAL A 187 -13.01 31.55 -35.70
N GLY A 188 -11.96 31.87 -34.93
CA GLY A 188 -11.60 33.23 -34.55
C GLY A 188 -10.20 33.31 -33.93
N ASN A 189 -9.19 33.37 -34.79
CA ASN A 189 -7.78 33.63 -34.51
C ASN A 189 -7.54 35.15 -34.45
N VAL A 190 -6.83 35.68 -33.45
CA VAL A 190 -6.23 37.03 -33.53
C VAL A 190 -4.91 37.08 -32.73
N ASP A 191 -3.82 37.20 -33.49
CA ASP A 191 -2.49 37.66 -33.08
C ASP A 191 -2.51 39.14 -32.64
N SER A 192 -1.63 39.52 -31.71
CA SER A 192 -0.99 40.83 -31.75
C SER A 192 0.33 40.84 -30.97
N SER A 193 1.40 41.13 -31.70
CA SER A 193 2.77 41.29 -31.23
C SER A 193 3.14 42.77 -31.09
N ALA A 194 3.94 43.10 -30.05
CA ALA A 194 5.01 44.12 -29.99
C ALA A 194 4.61 45.63 -30.13
N PRO A 195 5.44 46.63 -29.70
CA PRO A 195 6.90 46.58 -29.49
C PRO A 195 7.51 47.32 -28.27
N LEU A 196 8.83 47.14 -28.14
CA LEU A 196 9.80 47.87 -27.29
C LEU A 196 9.81 49.39 -27.54
N ALA A 197 10.11 50.17 -26.49
CA ALA A 197 10.88 51.41 -26.61
C ALA A 197 11.71 51.70 -25.34
N THR A 198 12.99 51.92 -25.57
CA THR A 198 14.06 52.44 -24.71
C THR A 198 13.86 53.90 -24.32
N GLY A 199 14.28 54.30 -23.11
CA GLY A 199 14.48 55.71 -22.75
C GLY A 199 14.92 55.93 -21.30
N ALA A 200 16.22 56.14 -21.08
CA ALA A 200 16.77 56.90 -19.93
C ALA A 200 16.89 58.38 -20.37
N PRO A 201 16.85 59.41 -19.48
CA PRO A 201 17.99 59.68 -18.58
C PRO A 201 17.70 60.44 -17.25
N ALA A 202 18.76 60.50 -16.42
CA ALA A 202 19.18 61.61 -15.52
C ALA A 202 18.72 61.64 -14.03
N PRO A 203 19.56 62.23 -13.12
CA PRO A 203 19.67 61.83 -11.71
C PRO A 203 19.28 62.90 -10.66
N ALA A 204 19.17 62.44 -9.39
CA ALA A 204 19.18 63.18 -8.10
C ALA A 204 17.88 63.95 -7.73
N PRO A 205 17.44 63.98 -6.45
CA PRO A 205 18.27 64.32 -5.29
C PRO A 205 18.22 63.33 -4.12
N GLU A 206 19.27 63.43 -3.31
CA GLU A 206 19.49 62.78 -2.04
C GLU A 206 18.36 63.09 -1.05
N SER A 207 17.73 62.03 -0.55
CA SER A 207 16.86 62.05 0.62
C SER A 207 17.45 61.13 1.68
N GLU A 208 18.34 61.69 2.50
CA GLU A 208 18.73 61.13 3.79
C GLU A 208 17.51 61.17 4.72
N HIS A 209 16.73 60.09 4.82
CA HIS A 209 15.86 59.74 5.95
C HIS A 209 15.20 58.40 5.65
N GLY A 210 15.78 57.28 6.13
CA GLY A 210 15.17 55.98 5.91
C GLY A 210 15.97 54.73 6.28
N SER A 211 16.74 54.73 7.38
CA SER A 211 17.49 53.54 7.82
C SER A 211 16.93 52.89 9.10
N VAL A 212 15.61 52.87 9.28
CA VAL A 212 14.98 52.17 10.44
C VAL A 212 14.12 50.97 9.99
N TRP A 213 13.79 50.84 8.70
CA TRP A 213 12.97 49.73 8.19
C TRP A 213 13.77 48.54 7.63
N ALA A 214 15.09 48.65 7.53
CA ALA A 214 15.95 47.58 6.96
C ALA A 214 16.30 46.48 7.97
N GLU A 215 16.40 46.78 9.27
CA GLU A 215 16.76 45.78 10.29
C GLU A 215 15.61 44.80 10.60
N GLY A 216 14.35 45.22 10.47
CA GLY A 216 13.19 44.35 10.68
C GLY A 216 12.95 43.33 9.55
N ALA A 217 13.38 43.63 8.32
CA ALA A 217 13.21 42.73 7.18
C ALA A 217 14.18 41.53 7.22
N VAL A 218 15.39 41.73 7.75
CA VAL A 218 16.43 40.70 7.84
C VAL A 218 16.10 39.67 8.93
N THR A 219 15.57 40.12 10.08
CA THR A 219 15.17 39.23 11.19
C THR A 219 13.95 38.39 10.83
N ALA A 220 12.96 38.97 10.15
CA ALA A 220 11.78 38.25 9.67
C ALA A 220 12.11 37.18 8.60
N SER A 221 13.15 37.39 7.78
CA SER A 221 13.62 36.36 6.85
C SER A 221 14.26 35.18 7.57
N ALA A 222 15.15 35.46 8.54
CA ALA A 222 15.85 34.40 9.28
C ALA A 222 14.91 33.53 10.14
N GLU A 223 13.82 34.10 10.66
CA GLU A 223 12.81 33.34 11.40
C GLU A 223 12.04 32.37 10.48
N ARG A 224 11.60 32.84 9.31
CA ARG A 224 10.94 32.00 8.29
C ARG A 224 11.84 30.88 7.80
N ASP A 225 13.13 31.16 7.61
CA ASP A 225 14.09 30.16 7.18
C ASP A 225 14.26 29.06 8.24
N ARG A 226 14.33 29.43 9.53
CA ARG A 226 14.34 28.45 10.64
C ARG A 226 13.06 27.63 10.73
N GLU A 227 11.89 28.22 10.48
CA GLU A 227 10.62 27.48 10.44
C GLU A 227 10.59 26.48 9.28
N ARG A 228 11.04 26.89 8.09
CA ARG A 228 11.15 25.99 6.93
C ARG A 228 12.12 24.85 7.17
N GLU A 229 13.25 25.11 7.80
CA GLU A 229 14.21 24.08 8.21
C GLU A 229 13.59 23.08 9.20
N LYS A 230 12.83 23.56 10.18
CA LYS A 230 12.11 22.70 11.13
C LYS A 230 11.08 21.80 10.43
N VAL A 231 10.29 22.35 9.50
CA VAL A 231 9.29 21.57 8.74
C VAL A 231 9.98 20.54 7.83
N SER A 232 11.05 20.91 7.14
CA SER A 232 11.84 20.01 6.29
C SER A 232 12.48 18.87 7.11
N HIS A 233 13.02 19.20 8.29
CA HIS A 233 13.54 18.19 9.21
C HIS A 233 12.44 17.25 9.72
N ALA A 234 11.28 17.80 10.11
CA ALA A 234 10.13 17.01 10.55
C ALA A 234 9.60 16.09 9.43
N MET A 235 9.55 16.57 8.18
CA MET A 235 9.22 15.76 7.00
C MET A 235 10.17 14.57 6.85
N THR A 236 11.47 14.81 6.99
CA THR A 236 12.50 13.75 6.94
C THR A 236 12.31 12.74 8.06
N LEU A 237 12.02 13.20 9.28
CA LEU A 237 11.73 12.33 10.42
C LEU A 237 10.48 11.49 10.19
N LEU A 238 9.42 12.07 9.64
CA LEU A 238 8.17 11.36 9.34
C LEU A 238 8.40 10.23 8.32
N LEU A 239 9.15 10.49 7.25
CA LEU A 239 9.52 9.44 6.28
C LEU A 239 10.40 8.36 6.91
N THR A 240 11.31 8.75 7.81
CA THR A 240 12.15 7.81 8.56
C THR A 240 11.33 6.95 9.54
N ALA A 241 10.20 7.47 10.04
CA ALA A 241 9.31 6.75 10.97
C ALA A 241 8.62 5.54 10.31
N ARG A 242 8.51 5.53 8.98
CA ARG A 242 8.04 4.36 8.24
C ARG A 242 9.02 3.21 8.35
N ASP A 243 10.31 3.47 8.16
CA ASP A 243 11.30 2.41 8.02
C ASP A 243 11.90 1.97 9.38
N ARG A 244 11.76 2.77 10.45
CA ARG A 244 12.28 2.43 11.78
C ARG A 244 11.54 3.11 12.94
N VAL A 245 11.81 2.61 14.15
CA VAL A 245 11.44 3.27 15.40
C VAL A 245 12.23 4.58 15.55
N LEU A 246 11.52 5.68 15.79
CA LEU A 246 12.08 6.97 16.11
C LEU A 246 12.43 7.04 17.60
N THR A 247 13.51 7.73 17.92
CA THR A 247 13.90 8.04 19.30
C THR A 247 12.92 9.02 19.94
N ILE A 248 12.85 9.07 21.27
CA ILE A 248 11.97 9.99 22.00
C ILE A 248 12.26 11.47 21.64
N ALA A 249 13.51 11.82 21.37
CA ALA A 249 13.88 13.18 20.96
C ALA A 249 13.31 13.50 19.55
N GLU A 250 13.43 12.58 18.60
CA GLU A 250 12.85 12.70 17.26
C GLU A 250 11.32 12.79 17.32
N GLN A 251 10.67 11.95 18.13
CA GLN A 251 9.21 11.99 18.33
C GLN A 251 8.75 13.35 18.90
N ARG A 252 9.47 13.89 19.89
CA ARG A 252 9.17 15.21 20.48
C ARG A 252 9.38 16.36 19.49
N ALA A 253 10.36 16.24 18.59
CA ALA A 253 10.57 17.22 17.53
C ALA A 253 9.48 17.16 16.45
N LEU A 254 8.98 15.96 16.15
CA LEU A 254 7.98 15.73 15.10
C LEU A 254 6.55 16.11 15.52
N LEU A 255 6.13 15.79 16.75
CA LEU A 255 4.74 15.96 17.21
C LEU A 255 4.15 17.37 16.95
N PRO A 256 4.84 18.49 17.26
CA PRO A 256 4.29 19.83 17.03
C PRO A 256 4.17 20.19 15.54
N ALA A 257 4.92 19.51 14.67
CA ALA A 257 4.94 19.77 13.23
C ALA A 257 3.86 18.99 12.46
N ILE A 258 3.27 17.94 13.04
CA ILE A 258 2.30 17.05 12.37
C ILE A 258 1.17 17.83 11.65
N PRO A 259 0.50 18.84 12.25
CA PRO A 259 -0.56 19.58 11.56
C PRO A 259 -0.11 20.30 10.28
N GLN A 260 1.18 20.64 10.16
CA GLN A 260 1.74 21.28 8.97
C GLN A 260 2.17 20.27 7.91
N LEU A 261 2.37 19.00 8.28
CA LEU A 261 2.82 17.93 7.39
C LEU A 261 1.66 17.20 6.68
N VAL A 262 0.42 17.48 7.08
CA VAL A 262 -0.79 16.89 6.46
C VAL A 262 -1.36 17.73 5.32
N SER A 263 -0.90 18.98 5.14
CA SER A 263 -1.38 19.91 4.11
C SER A 263 -0.20 20.64 3.42
N PRO A 264 0.41 20.10 2.35
CA PRO A 264 0.02 18.89 1.61
C PRO A 264 0.46 17.60 2.33
N PRO A 265 -0.23 16.46 2.09
CA PRO A 265 0.09 15.21 2.74
C PRO A 265 1.45 14.68 2.26
N VAL A 266 2.42 14.64 3.16
CA VAL A 266 3.75 14.06 2.93
C VAL A 266 3.68 12.53 2.82
N ILE A 267 2.75 11.94 3.57
CA ILE A 267 2.59 10.48 3.68
C ILE A 267 1.34 10.01 2.95
N THR A 268 1.45 8.79 2.42
CA THR A 268 0.34 8.09 1.76
C THR A 268 -0.28 7.05 2.70
N SER A 269 -1.45 6.52 2.33
CA SER A 269 -2.08 5.40 3.04
C SER A 269 -1.16 4.18 3.15
N VAL A 270 -0.26 3.97 2.18
CA VAL A 270 0.68 2.84 2.15
C VAL A 270 1.72 2.94 3.26
N ASP A 271 2.06 4.14 3.71
CA ASP A 271 3.09 4.36 4.73
C ASP A 271 2.56 4.15 6.17
N LEU A 272 1.23 4.21 6.36
CA LEU A 272 0.59 4.22 7.68
C LEU A 272 0.77 2.90 8.46
N PRO A 273 0.61 1.69 7.89
CA PRO A 273 0.77 0.44 8.64
C PRO A 273 2.14 0.34 9.32
N ASP A 274 3.21 0.69 8.61
CA ASP A 274 4.57 0.64 9.15
C ASP A 274 4.81 1.71 10.21
N ILE A 275 4.27 2.92 10.03
CA ILE A 275 4.33 3.98 11.05
C ILE A 275 3.60 3.53 12.32
N ILE A 276 2.44 2.87 12.20
CA ILE A 276 1.66 2.37 13.34
C ILE A 276 2.41 1.26 14.06
N ALA A 277 3.03 0.34 13.33
CA ALA A 277 3.80 -0.76 13.89
C ALA A 277 5.08 -0.27 14.60
N ASN A 278 5.82 0.64 13.97
CA ASN A 278 7.11 1.11 14.46
C ASN A 278 7.00 2.23 15.49
N ASN A 279 5.99 3.11 15.37
CA ASN A 279 5.87 4.35 16.14
C ASN A 279 4.43 4.59 16.64
N PRO A 280 3.88 3.72 17.51
CA PRO A 280 2.49 3.82 17.98
C PRO A 280 2.15 5.14 18.66
N SER A 281 3.12 5.82 19.28
CA SER A 281 2.93 7.13 19.90
C SER A 281 2.61 8.25 18.90
N LEU A 282 3.03 8.09 17.64
CA LEU A 282 2.81 9.05 16.55
C LEU A 282 1.56 8.73 15.75
N ALA A 283 1.13 7.47 15.72
CA ALA A 283 0.01 7.00 14.92
C ALA A 283 -1.28 7.81 15.16
N TYR A 284 -1.67 7.96 16.43
CA TYR A 284 -2.92 8.65 16.78
C TYR A 284 -2.92 10.15 16.41
N PRO A 285 -1.92 10.97 16.82
CA PRO A 285 -1.87 12.38 16.41
C PRO A 285 -1.83 12.57 14.89
N LEU A 286 -1.13 11.67 14.18
CA LEU A 286 -1.01 11.71 12.73
C LEU A 286 -2.33 11.40 12.03
N LEU A 287 -3.00 10.30 12.40
CA LEU A 287 -4.30 9.93 11.84
C LEU A 287 -5.39 10.95 12.19
N ASN A 288 -5.40 11.49 13.40
CA ASN A 288 -6.34 12.56 13.76
C ASN A 288 -6.12 13.79 12.85
N ALA A 289 -4.87 14.21 12.66
CA ALA A 289 -4.56 15.32 11.76
C ALA A 289 -4.93 15.04 10.30
N LEU A 290 -4.71 13.81 9.80
CA LEU A 290 -5.07 13.41 8.44
C LEU A 290 -6.59 13.35 8.23
N LEU A 291 -7.34 12.81 9.20
CA LEU A 291 -8.80 12.71 9.13
C LEU A 291 -9.48 14.07 9.31
N ALA A 292 -8.89 14.97 10.10
CA ALA A 292 -9.39 16.33 10.28
C ALA A 292 -8.98 17.30 9.16
N ALA A 293 -7.98 16.94 8.35
CA ALA A 293 -7.55 17.77 7.21
C ALA A 293 -8.59 17.73 6.09
N ASP A 294 -8.89 18.90 5.53
CA ASP A 294 -9.73 19.03 4.34
C ASP A 294 -8.89 18.65 3.09
N SER A 295 -8.79 17.35 2.85
CA SER A 295 -8.07 16.77 1.72
C SER A 295 -9.02 16.40 0.59
N GLU A 296 -8.64 16.66 -0.66
CA GLU A 296 -9.39 16.23 -1.85
C GLU A 296 -9.61 14.71 -1.91
N GLN A 297 -8.75 13.93 -1.25
CA GLN A 297 -8.82 12.47 -1.22
C GLN A 297 -9.85 11.94 -0.20
N GLY A 298 -10.39 12.81 0.66
CA GLY A 298 -11.30 12.44 1.73
C GLY A 298 -10.67 11.57 2.82
N PRO A 299 -11.42 11.28 3.89
CA PRO A 299 -10.97 10.41 4.98
C PRO A 299 -10.91 8.92 4.58
N ASP A 300 -11.68 8.51 3.57
CA ASP A 300 -11.88 7.11 3.18
C ASP A 300 -10.58 6.36 2.90
N THR A 301 -9.62 7.02 2.25
CA THR A 301 -8.31 6.44 1.93
C THR A 301 -7.55 6.02 3.18
N TYR A 302 -7.70 6.75 4.28
CA TYR A 302 -7.04 6.45 5.55
C TYR A 302 -7.87 5.50 6.42
N LEU A 303 -9.21 5.59 6.36
CA LEU A 303 -10.11 4.65 7.02
C LEU A 303 -9.92 3.22 6.46
N ASP A 304 -9.69 3.08 5.16
CA ASP A 304 -9.45 1.78 4.54
C ASP A 304 -8.20 1.09 5.10
N VAL A 305 -7.14 1.86 5.40
CA VAL A 305 -5.95 1.32 6.07
C VAL A 305 -6.31 0.75 7.44
N LEU A 306 -7.14 1.46 8.22
CA LEU A 306 -7.54 1.03 9.56
C LEU A 306 -8.30 -0.29 9.55
N ARG A 307 -9.08 -0.57 8.49
CA ARG A 307 -9.81 -1.84 8.32
C ARG A 307 -8.87 -3.05 8.20
N HIS A 308 -7.70 -2.86 7.59
CA HIS A 308 -6.77 -3.94 7.26
C HIS A 308 -5.60 -4.06 8.24
N LEU A 309 -5.62 -3.36 9.37
CA LEU A 309 -4.55 -3.44 10.35
C LEU A 309 -4.49 -4.83 11.01
N PRO A 310 -3.29 -5.39 11.25
CA PRO A 310 -3.14 -6.69 11.88
C PRO A 310 -3.50 -6.63 13.37
N PRO A 311 -3.91 -7.75 14.01
CA PRO A 311 -4.32 -7.83 15.42
C PRO A 311 -3.14 -7.72 16.40
N THR A 312 -2.48 -6.58 16.37
CA THR A 312 -1.30 -6.23 17.17
C THR A 312 -1.67 -5.22 18.25
N LEU A 313 -0.92 -5.20 19.36
CA LEU A 313 -1.17 -4.25 20.44
C LEU A 313 -1.17 -2.76 19.99
N PRO A 314 -0.22 -2.31 19.13
CA PRO A 314 -0.27 -0.97 18.53
C PRO A 314 -1.58 -0.65 17.81
N SER A 315 -2.10 -1.61 17.04
CA SER A 315 -3.33 -1.43 16.24
C SER A 315 -4.55 -1.31 17.15
N PHE A 316 -4.64 -2.14 18.20
CA PHE A 316 -5.73 -2.06 19.17
C PHE A 316 -5.69 -0.80 20.04
N ASP A 317 -4.50 -0.33 20.45
CA ASP A 317 -4.37 0.95 21.20
C ASP A 317 -4.81 2.14 20.32
N LEU A 318 -4.37 2.16 19.07
CA LEU A 318 -4.79 3.17 18.10
C LEU A 318 -6.31 3.17 17.90
N MET A 319 -6.89 2.00 17.59
CA MET A 319 -8.33 1.86 17.38
C MET A 319 -9.13 2.28 18.61
N GLY A 320 -8.69 1.85 19.81
CA GLY A 320 -9.32 2.23 21.07
C GLY A 320 -9.24 3.72 21.38
N ARG A 321 -8.20 4.44 20.93
CA ARG A 321 -8.12 5.90 21.04
C ARG A 321 -9.03 6.60 20.05
N LEU A 322 -9.04 6.17 18.79
CA LEU A 322 -9.88 6.74 17.74
C LEU A 322 -11.37 6.60 18.05
N LEU A 323 -11.82 5.45 18.57
CA LEU A 323 -13.21 5.21 18.98
C LEU A 323 -13.70 6.09 20.15
N ARG A 324 -12.79 6.81 20.80
CA ARG A 324 -13.09 7.75 21.89
C ARG A 324 -12.84 9.21 21.49
N ASP A 325 -12.40 9.45 20.26
CA ASP A 325 -12.04 10.77 19.78
C ASP A 325 -13.28 11.57 19.35
N THR A 326 -13.56 12.66 20.07
CA THR A 326 -14.71 13.55 19.81
C THR A 326 -14.36 14.70 18.86
N THR A 327 -13.18 14.69 18.23
CA THR A 327 -12.80 15.67 17.23
C THR A 327 -13.79 15.64 16.07
N THR A 328 -14.35 16.81 15.74
CA THR A 328 -15.36 16.94 14.69
C THR A 328 -14.71 16.96 13.31
N VAL A 329 -15.25 16.17 12.39
CA VAL A 329 -14.82 16.07 10.98
C VAL A 329 -16.03 16.31 10.08
N THR A 330 -15.78 16.88 8.90
CA THR A 330 -16.81 17.05 7.88
C THR A 330 -17.04 15.71 7.16
N ASP A 331 -18.26 15.20 7.23
CA ASP A 331 -18.65 14.02 6.45
C ASP A 331 -18.81 14.42 4.98
N VAL A 332 -18.02 13.80 4.10
CA VAL A 332 -18.04 14.08 2.66
C VAL A 332 -19.37 13.67 2.02
N ALA A 333 -20.01 12.61 2.53
CA ALA A 333 -21.24 12.07 1.94
C ALA A 333 -22.47 12.93 2.28
N THR A 334 -22.57 13.41 3.52
CA THR A 334 -23.74 14.19 3.99
C THR A 334 -23.50 15.69 4.04
N GLY A 335 -22.23 16.14 3.99
CA GLY A 335 -21.85 17.52 4.32
C GLY A 335 -22.07 17.90 5.78
N GLY A 336 -22.46 16.94 6.62
CA GLY A 336 -22.69 17.12 8.06
C GLY A 336 -21.40 17.16 8.87
N ARG A 337 -21.53 17.51 10.15
CA ARG A 337 -20.45 17.34 11.14
C ARG A 337 -20.64 16.01 11.84
N THR A 338 -19.64 15.14 11.75
CA THR A 338 -19.53 13.89 12.50
C THR A 338 -18.33 13.94 13.44
N THR A 339 -18.15 12.95 14.29
CA THR A 339 -16.91 12.79 15.08
C THR A 339 -16.05 11.67 14.51
N ILE A 340 -14.73 11.71 14.74
CA ILE A 340 -13.84 10.61 14.37
C ILE A 340 -14.30 9.30 15.01
N ALA A 341 -14.73 9.33 16.28
CA ALA A 341 -15.26 8.16 16.96
C ALA A 341 -16.47 7.55 16.24
N ASP A 342 -17.42 8.36 15.78
CA ASP A 342 -18.62 7.88 15.09
C ASP A 342 -18.30 7.35 13.69
N LEU A 343 -17.39 8.01 12.97
CA LEU A 343 -16.88 7.57 11.66
C LEU A 343 -16.18 6.21 11.78
N VAL A 344 -15.25 6.06 12.72
CA VAL A 344 -14.51 4.82 12.94
C VAL A 344 -15.43 3.71 13.45
N ARG A 345 -16.41 4.02 14.31
CA ARG A 345 -17.39 3.03 14.79
C ARG A 345 -18.25 2.49 13.64
N THR A 346 -18.72 3.36 12.76
CA THR A 346 -19.66 3.01 11.69
C THR A 346 -18.95 2.33 10.52
N ASP A 347 -17.81 2.86 10.08
CA ASP A 347 -17.21 2.47 8.79
C ASP A 347 -15.99 1.55 8.92
N VAL A 348 -15.41 1.42 10.11
CA VAL A 348 -14.13 0.72 10.31
C VAL A 348 -14.25 -0.44 11.29
N LEU A 349 -14.93 -0.27 12.43
CA LEU A 349 -14.85 -1.23 13.54
C LEU A 349 -15.25 -2.65 13.14
N GLY A 350 -16.41 -2.84 12.50
CA GLY A 350 -16.88 -4.16 12.08
C GLY A 350 -15.90 -4.85 11.13
N TRP A 351 -15.46 -4.13 10.09
CA TRP A 351 -14.47 -4.61 9.12
C TRP A 351 -13.12 -4.94 9.76
N PHE A 352 -12.66 -4.10 10.69
CA PHE A 352 -11.41 -4.33 11.41
C PHE A 352 -11.46 -5.61 12.27
N ILE A 353 -12.58 -5.87 12.96
CA ILE A 353 -12.76 -7.11 13.72
C ILE A 353 -12.77 -8.31 12.78
N HIS A 354 -13.52 -8.23 11.67
CA HIS A 354 -13.55 -9.28 10.65
C HIS A 354 -12.15 -9.59 10.08
N GLU A 355 -11.39 -8.57 9.70
CA GLU A 355 -10.02 -8.74 9.19
C GLU A 355 -9.07 -9.29 10.25
N CYS A 356 -9.24 -8.93 11.53
CA CYS A 356 -8.50 -9.54 12.63
C CYS A 356 -8.77 -11.04 12.75
N VAL A 357 -10.04 -11.47 12.66
CA VAL A 357 -10.42 -12.89 12.66
C VAL A 357 -9.83 -13.61 11.45
N SER A 358 -10.02 -13.07 10.25
CA SER A 358 -9.48 -13.61 9.00
C SER A 358 -7.94 -13.70 9.00
N TRP A 359 -7.25 -12.76 9.64
CA TRP A 359 -5.80 -12.82 9.84
C TRP A 359 -5.41 -13.95 10.78
N LEU A 360 -6.13 -14.13 11.89
CA LEU A 360 -5.84 -15.18 12.87
C LEU A 360 -6.10 -16.58 12.31
N ASP A 361 -7.12 -16.75 11.49
CA ASP A 361 -7.42 -18.00 10.79
C ASP A 361 -6.25 -18.42 9.88
N ARG A 362 -5.70 -17.46 9.12
CA ARG A 362 -4.50 -17.69 8.30
C ARG A 362 -3.27 -18.00 9.17
N ALA A 363 -3.08 -17.27 10.26
CA ALA A 363 -1.96 -17.50 11.16
C ALA A 363 -2.01 -18.87 11.85
N GLU A 364 -3.20 -19.34 12.22
CA GLU A 364 -3.45 -20.69 12.75
C GLU A 364 -3.10 -21.77 11.73
N GLN A 365 -3.54 -21.56 10.47
CA GLN A 365 -3.26 -22.48 9.39
C GLN A 365 -1.75 -22.57 9.08
N ASP A 366 -1.06 -21.43 9.02
CA ASP A 366 0.40 -21.39 8.84
C ASP A 366 1.15 -22.12 9.95
N GLN A 367 0.69 -21.98 11.21
CA GLN A 367 1.28 -22.68 12.35
C GLN A 367 1.04 -24.20 12.26
N ARG A 368 -0.18 -24.61 11.87
CA ARG A 368 -0.55 -26.02 11.67
C ARG A 368 0.24 -26.68 10.54
N GLU A 369 0.55 -25.93 9.49
CA GLU A 369 1.38 -26.37 8.37
C GLU A 369 2.89 -26.38 8.70
N GLY A 370 3.29 -25.79 9.83
CA GLY A 370 4.68 -25.65 10.21
C GLY A 370 5.44 -24.62 9.39
N ASN A 371 4.74 -23.73 8.67
CA ASN A 371 5.35 -22.62 7.95
C ASN A 371 5.99 -21.63 8.93
N ILE A 372 5.41 -21.49 10.13
CA ILE A 372 5.81 -20.52 11.16
C ILE A 372 5.79 -21.18 12.54
N SER A 373 6.79 -20.86 13.35
CA SER A 373 6.98 -21.43 14.70
C SER A 373 6.77 -20.44 15.86
N ASP A 374 6.27 -19.24 15.58
CA ASP A 374 6.07 -18.17 16.60
C ASP A 374 4.64 -18.17 17.16
N ASP A 375 4.47 -17.61 18.36
CA ASP A 375 3.23 -17.52 19.14
C ASP A 375 2.29 -16.39 18.65
N ARG A 376 2.47 -15.91 17.42
CA ARG A 376 1.71 -14.76 16.88
C ARG A 376 0.20 -15.02 16.86
N PHE A 377 -0.22 -16.27 16.62
CA PHE A 377 -1.63 -16.67 16.67
C PHE A 377 -2.18 -16.55 18.10
N ALA A 378 -1.55 -17.23 19.08
CA ALA A 378 -1.97 -17.20 20.48
C ALA A 378 -2.00 -15.77 21.04
N LYS A 379 -0.96 -14.97 20.80
CA LYS A 379 -0.91 -13.56 21.22
C LYS A 379 -1.99 -12.72 20.56
N GLY A 380 -2.26 -12.96 19.27
CA GLY A 380 -3.31 -12.27 18.54
C GLY A 380 -4.72 -12.58 19.08
N VAL A 381 -5.02 -13.84 19.39
CA VAL A 381 -6.28 -14.25 20.05
C VAL A 381 -6.44 -13.52 21.39
N GLN A 382 -5.40 -13.53 22.23
CA GLN A 382 -5.44 -12.85 23.53
C GLN A 382 -5.69 -11.35 23.39
N ASN A 383 -4.97 -10.69 22.48
CA ASN A 383 -5.09 -9.26 22.26
C ASN A 383 -6.49 -8.88 21.73
N LEU A 384 -7.01 -9.63 20.75
CA LEU A 384 -8.34 -9.41 20.19
C LEU A 384 -9.43 -9.57 21.25
N CYS A 385 -9.37 -10.63 22.07
CA CYS A 385 -10.34 -10.85 23.14
C CYS A 385 -10.30 -9.75 24.20
N ARG A 386 -9.10 -9.29 24.58
CA ARG A 386 -8.94 -8.16 25.53
C ARG A 386 -9.47 -6.86 24.96
N PHE A 387 -9.18 -6.58 23.69
CA PHE A 387 -9.67 -5.40 22.99
C PHE A 387 -11.20 -5.40 22.93
N TYR A 388 -11.82 -6.50 22.49
CA TYR A 388 -13.27 -6.59 22.38
C TYR A 388 -13.97 -6.48 23.75
N ASN A 389 -13.41 -7.09 24.80
CA ASN A 389 -13.89 -6.90 26.17
C ASN A 389 -13.80 -5.43 26.63
N ALA A 390 -12.78 -4.69 26.19
CA ALA A 390 -12.70 -3.26 26.45
C ALA A 390 -13.80 -2.47 25.72
N LEU A 391 -14.17 -2.86 24.49
CA LEU A 391 -15.28 -2.24 23.76
C LEU A 391 -16.62 -2.44 24.46
N ILE A 392 -16.88 -3.64 25.00
CA ILE A 392 -18.08 -3.93 25.81
C ILE A 392 -18.10 -3.05 27.05
N LYS A 393 -16.97 -2.95 27.78
CA LYS A 393 -16.87 -2.13 29.01
C LYS A 393 -17.07 -0.64 28.76
N LEU A 394 -16.72 -0.16 27.57
CA LEU A 394 -16.91 1.22 27.14
C LEU A 394 -18.31 1.46 26.53
N SER A 395 -19.17 0.43 26.51
CA SER A 395 -20.49 0.46 25.85
C SER A 395 -20.42 0.88 24.38
N ILE A 396 -19.31 0.56 23.70
CA ILE A 396 -19.16 0.77 22.25
C ILE A 396 -19.82 -0.37 21.47
N VAL A 397 -19.79 -1.57 22.04
CA VAL A 397 -20.39 -2.79 21.51
C VAL A 397 -21.41 -3.30 22.51
N ASP A 398 -22.61 -3.62 22.04
CA ASP A 398 -23.63 -4.28 22.87
C ASP A 398 -23.45 -5.81 22.78
N PRO A 399 -23.10 -6.49 23.88
CA PRO A 399 -22.96 -7.95 23.87
C PRO A 399 -24.29 -8.69 23.67
N ALA A 400 -25.45 -8.03 23.82
CA ALA A 400 -26.75 -8.60 23.53
C ALA A 400 -27.18 -8.45 22.06
N SER A 401 -26.53 -7.56 21.31
CA SER A 401 -26.80 -7.36 19.88
C SER A 401 -26.14 -8.48 19.09
N ASP A 402 -26.94 -9.36 18.47
CA ASP A 402 -26.43 -10.40 17.58
C ASP A 402 -25.65 -9.81 16.40
N ALA A 403 -26.08 -8.66 15.89
CA ALA A 403 -25.41 -7.96 14.79
C ALA A 403 -23.97 -7.57 15.15
N ASP A 404 -23.74 -7.17 16.40
CA ASP A 404 -22.42 -6.76 16.87
C ASP A 404 -21.59 -7.95 17.34
N SER A 405 -22.21 -8.96 17.95
CA SER A 405 -21.54 -9.98 18.75
C SER A 405 -21.44 -11.38 18.13
N ALA A 406 -22.20 -11.71 17.08
CA ALA A 406 -22.27 -13.06 16.54
C ALA A 406 -20.90 -13.60 16.05
N GLU A 407 -20.15 -12.77 15.31
CA GLU A 407 -18.83 -13.17 14.79
C GLU A 407 -17.85 -13.45 15.95
N MET A 408 -17.81 -12.57 16.95
CA MET A 408 -16.93 -12.74 18.10
C MET A 408 -17.37 -13.87 19.03
N ALA A 409 -18.66 -14.14 19.17
CA ALA A 409 -19.15 -15.30 19.91
C ALA A 409 -18.69 -16.61 19.26
N HIS A 410 -18.80 -16.73 17.94
CA HIS A 410 -18.30 -17.88 17.20
C HIS A 410 -16.77 -18.01 17.32
N PHE A 411 -16.04 -16.92 17.11
CA PHE A 411 -14.58 -16.90 17.21
C PHE A 411 -14.08 -17.33 18.59
N THR A 412 -14.66 -16.78 19.67
CA THR A 412 -14.27 -17.09 21.05
C THR A 412 -14.64 -18.52 21.46
N LEU A 413 -15.75 -19.06 20.98
CA LEU A 413 -16.12 -20.46 21.16
C LEU A 413 -15.11 -21.41 20.52
N ARG A 414 -14.73 -21.15 19.25
CA ARG A 414 -13.73 -21.94 18.51
C ARG A 414 -12.37 -21.93 19.22
N ASN A 415 -12.03 -20.80 19.82
CA ASN A 415 -10.75 -20.56 20.49
C ASN A 415 -10.83 -20.68 22.03
N SER A 416 -11.86 -21.34 22.56
CA SER A 416 -12.13 -21.46 24.01
C SER A 416 -11.06 -22.17 24.85
N HIS A 417 -10.06 -22.77 24.22
CA HIS A 417 -8.88 -23.29 24.90
C HIS A 417 -7.94 -22.18 25.41
N PHE A 418 -8.07 -20.94 24.91
CA PHE A 418 -7.43 -19.76 25.47
C PHE A 418 -8.29 -19.14 26.59
N GLU A 419 -7.65 -18.73 27.68
CA GLU A 419 -8.33 -18.21 28.87
C GLU A 419 -9.16 -16.95 28.55
N GLU A 420 -8.59 -15.99 27.82
CA GLU A 420 -9.27 -14.75 27.44
C GLU A 420 -10.47 -14.99 26.51
N ALA A 421 -10.36 -15.96 25.59
CA ALA A 421 -11.44 -16.32 24.69
C ALA A 421 -12.59 -16.98 25.44
N ASN A 422 -12.30 -17.93 26.34
CA ASN A 422 -13.31 -18.56 27.20
C ASN A 422 -14.00 -17.53 28.11
N ALA A 423 -13.23 -16.61 28.70
CA ALA A 423 -13.78 -15.53 29.53
C ALA A 423 -14.72 -14.62 28.74
N LEU A 424 -14.31 -14.20 27.53
CA LEU A 424 -15.13 -13.35 26.67
C LEU A 424 -16.39 -14.09 26.18
N TYR A 425 -16.27 -15.36 25.77
CA TYR A 425 -17.41 -16.18 25.35
C TYR A 425 -18.49 -16.26 26.43
N ARG A 426 -18.11 -16.43 27.71
CA ARG A 426 -19.08 -16.45 28.82
C ARG A 426 -19.83 -15.13 28.96
N ILE A 427 -19.15 -13.99 28.76
CA ILE A 427 -19.79 -12.67 28.79
C ILE A 427 -20.83 -12.59 27.67
N LEU A 428 -20.45 -12.93 26.44
CA LEU A 428 -21.34 -12.90 25.27
C LEU A 428 -22.53 -13.85 25.44
N ALA A 429 -22.28 -15.11 25.79
CA ALA A 429 -23.34 -16.11 25.99
C ALA A 429 -24.31 -15.73 27.12
N SER A 430 -23.82 -15.09 28.20
CA SER A 430 -24.69 -14.63 29.29
C SER A 430 -25.60 -13.48 28.86
N ALA A 431 -25.11 -12.58 27.99
CA ALA A 431 -25.88 -11.44 27.49
C ALA A 431 -27.00 -11.89 26.53
N SER A 432 -26.74 -12.85 25.65
CA SER A 432 -27.74 -13.40 24.73
C SER A 432 -28.86 -14.16 25.45
N SER A 433 -28.59 -14.74 26.63
CA SER A 433 -29.59 -15.50 27.41
C SER A 433 -30.54 -14.65 28.26
N ALA A 434 -30.33 -13.32 28.31
CA ALA A 434 -31.13 -12.40 29.11
C ALA A 434 -32.42 -11.92 28.42
N PHE A 435 -32.69 -12.40 27.20
CA PHE A 435 -33.91 -12.16 26.42
C PHE A 435 -34.67 -13.48 26.21
#